data_AF-A0A219AEL3-F1
#
_entry.id   AF-A0A219AEL3-F1
#
_cell.length_a   1.000
_cell.length_b   1.000
_cell.length_c   1.000
_cell.angle_alpha   90.00
_cell.angle_beta   90.00
_cell.angle_gamma   90.00
#
_symmetry.space_group_name_H-M   'P 1'
#
loop_
_entity.id
_entity.type
_entity.pdbx_description
1 polymer ?
#
loop_
_entity_poly.entity_id
_entity_poly.type
_entity_poly.pdbx_seq_one_letter_code
_entity_poly.pdbx_strand_id
1 'polypeptide(L)'
;MSENILSLEDLKFLEKLHSHYGLEFIRFDDAGIKINNQDLLNDDLSKTDHFNLLNEISKKLKYRLNSNFQMNFTSSFNFDVVRV
;
A
#
# COMPACT_ATOMS: atom_id res chain seq x y z
N MET A 1 10.63 -18.77 -11.52
CA MET A 1 10.85 -17.31 -11.59
C MET A 1 9.75 -16.66 -10.76
N SER A 2 10.08 -16.10 -9.60
CA SER A 2 9.06 -15.41 -8.78
C SER A 2 8.64 -14.14 -9.52
N GLU A 3 7.52 -14.20 -10.22
CA GLU A 3 6.88 -13.00 -10.76
C GLU A 3 6.59 -12.07 -9.58
N ASN A 4 7.33 -10.96 -9.52
CA ASN A 4 7.03 -9.86 -8.63
C ASN A 4 5.66 -9.33 -9.02
N ILE A 5 4.68 -9.55 -8.15
CA ILE A 5 3.28 -9.13 -8.34
C ILE A 5 3.21 -7.61 -8.48
N LEU A 6 4.15 -6.92 -7.85
CA LEU A 6 4.28 -5.47 -7.87
C LEU A 6 5.32 -5.07 -8.91
N SER A 7 4.96 -4.10 -9.73
CA SER A 7 5.86 -3.46 -10.68
C SER A 7 6.89 -2.60 -9.94
N LEU A 8 7.99 -2.26 -10.61
CA LEU A 8 8.99 -1.34 -10.05
C LEU A 8 8.37 0.03 -9.69
N GLU A 9 7.39 0.48 -10.48
CA GLU A 9 6.63 1.70 -10.21
C GLU A 9 5.77 1.60 -8.94
N ASP A 10 5.12 0.45 -8.73
CA ASP A 10 4.34 0.18 -7.51
C ASP A 10 5.24 0.27 -6.27
N LEU A 11 6.45 -0.31 -6.34
CA LEU A 11 7.42 -0.27 -5.25
C LEU A 11 7.90 1.16 -4.98
N LYS A 12 8.32 1.91 -6.00
CA LYS A 12 8.73 3.32 -5.84
C LYS A 12 7.63 4.20 -5.26
N PHE A 13 6.38 3.91 -5.63
CA PHE A 13 5.22 4.62 -5.09
C PHE A 13 5.03 4.33 -3.59
N LEU A 14 5.11 3.06 -3.18
CA LEU A 14 5.06 2.67 -1.77
C LEU A 14 6.22 3.26 -0.96
N GLU A 15 7.41 3.36 -1.55
CA GLU A 15 8.58 3.99 -0.94
C GLU A 15 8.35 5.46 -0.67
N LYS A 16 7.86 6.17 -1.69
CA LYS A 16 7.51 7.58 -1.57
C LYS A 16 6.43 7.78 -0.53
N LEU A 17 5.43 6.90 -0.47
CA LEU A 17 4.37 6.94 0.54
C LEU A 17 4.95 6.76 1.95
N HIS A 18 5.79 5.76 2.19
CA HIS A 18 6.42 5.54 3.48
C HIS A 18 7.36 6.68 3.89
N SER A 19 8.26 7.10 3.00
CA SER A 19 9.29 8.11 3.28
C SER A 19 8.70 9.52 3.46
N HIS A 20 7.67 9.87 2.68
CA HIS A 20 7.08 11.20 2.72
C HIS A 20 6.02 11.35 3.82
N TYR A 21 5.25 10.29 4.10
CA TYR A 21 4.12 10.34 5.04
C TYR A 21 4.36 9.56 6.34
N GLY A 22 5.52 8.90 6.49
CA GLY A 22 5.82 8.11 7.70
C GLY A 22 4.84 6.96 7.93
N LEU A 23 4.34 6.34 6.85
CA LEU A 23 3.29 5.33 6.92
C LEU A 23 3.78 4.01 7.50
N GLU A 24 3.51 3.72 8.76
CA GLU A 24 3.92 2.46 9.39
C GLU A 24 3.16 1.24 8.85
N PHE A 25 1.89 1.40 8.49
CA PHE A 25 1.12 0.32 7.86
C PHE A 25 0.05 0.82 6.90
N ILE A 26 -0.27 -0.03 5.92
CA ILE A 26 -1.41 0.11 5.01
C ILE A 26 -2.19 -1.22 5.03
N ARG A 27 -3.41 -1.19 5.55
CA ARG A 27 -4.34 -2.31 5.57
C ARG A 27 -5.33 -2.20 4.41
N PHE A 28 -5.52 -3.31 3.72
CA PHE A 28 -6.50 -3.47 2.66
C PHE A 28 -7.58 -4.44 3.15
N ASP A 29 -8.76 -3.92 3.43
CA ASP A 29 -9.93 -4.68 3.87
C ASP A 29 -11.12 -4.47 2.91
N ASP A 30 -12.21 -5.20 3.10
CA ASP A 30 -13.42 -5.04 2.28
C ASP A 30 -14.13 -3.69 2.49
N ALA A 31 -13.79 -2.95 3.54
CA ALA A 31 -14.27 -1.59 3.78
C ALA A 31 -13.40 -0.52 3.09
N GLY A 32 -12.23 -0.89 2.56
CA GLY A 32 -11.34 -0.03 1.79
C GLY A 32 -9.88 -0.08 2.24
N ILE A 33 -9.17 1.02 2.03
CA ILE A 33 -7.76 1.17 2.40
C ILE A 33 -7.69 1.95 3.72
N LYS A 34 -7.11 1.34 4.75
CA LYS A 34 -6.84 1.96 6.05
C LYS A 34 -5.34 2.16 6.21
N ILE A 35 -4.96 3.32 6.71
CA ILE A 35 -3.57 3.65 7.01
C ILE A 35 -3.46 4.08 8.47
N ASN A 36 -2.25 4.01 9.03
CA ASN A 36 -2.01 4.47 10.40
C ASN A 36 -2.36 5.96 10.57
N ASN A 37 -2.08 6.76 9.54
CA ASN A 37 -2.15 8.21 9.62
C ASN A 37 -3.26 8.74 8.72
N GLN A 38 -4.53 8.49 9.09
CA GLN A 38 -5.70 8.82 8.27
C GLN A 38 -5.78 10.30 7.89
N ASP A 39 -5.27 11.20 8.73
CA ASP A 39 -5.20 12.64 8.46
C ASP A 39 -4.32 13.01 7.23
N LEU A 40 -3.32 12.20 6.88
CA LEU A 40 -2.43 12.48 5.75
C LEU A 40 -3.08 12.24 4.38
N LEU A 41 -4.18 11.48 4.33
CA LEU A 41 -4.98 11.29 3.12
C LEU A 41 -6.18 12.25 3.04
N ASN A 42 -6.26 13.27 3.91
CA ASN A 42 -7.40 14.20 3.94
C ASN A 42 -7.18 15.57 3.25
N ASP A 43 -5.95 15.98 2.86
CA ASP A 43 -5.77 17.36 2.33
C ASP A 43 -5.57 17.63 0.81
N ASP A 44 -4.98 16.76 -0.03
CA ASP A 44 -4.60 17.16 -1.41
C ASP A 44 -5.33 16.55 -2.65
N LEU A 45 -5.26 17.23 -3.80
CA LEU A 45 -5.87 16.86 -5.10
C LEU A 45 -5.16 15.69 -5.80
N SER A 46 -3.89 15.42 -5.45
CA SER A 46 -3.09 14.29 -5.93
C SER A 46 -3.54 12.92 -5.39
N LYS A 47 -4.57 12.89 -4.56
CA LYS A 47 -5.09 11.66 -3.93
C LYS A 47 -5.78 10.70 -4.85
N THR A 48 -6.47 11.18 -5.89
CA THR A 48 -7.21 10.29 -6.79
C THR A 48 -6.24 9.33 -7.47
N ASP A 49 -5.09 9.82 -7.93
CA ASP A 49 -4.02 8.99 -8.48
C ASP A 49 -3.38 8.07 -7.44
N HIS A 50 -3.10 8.56 -6.23
CA HIS A 50 -2.54 7.73 -5.15
C HIS A 50 -3.48 6.60 -4.73
N PHE A 51 -4.78 6.88 -4.59
CA PHE A 51 -5.79 5.87 -4.28
C PHE A 51 -6.00 4.90 -5.44
N ASN A 52 -5.96 5.37 -6.69
CA ASN A 52 -6.02 4.49 -7.86
C ASN A 52 -4.83 3.51 -7.88
N LEU A 53 -3.61 4.01 -7.65
CA LEU A 53 -2.40 3.18 -7.54
C LEU A 53 -2.48 2.19 -6.38
N LEU A 54 -2.88 2.64 -5.19
CA LEU A 54 -3.09 1.74 -4.04
C LEU A 54 -4.15 0.69 -4.32
N ASN A 55 -5.23 1.06 -5.02
CA ASN A 55 -6.29 0.12 -5.39
C ASN A 55 -5.79 -0.93 -6.38
N GLU A 56 -5.00 -0.54 -7.38
CA GLU A 56 -4.37 -1.48 -8.32
C GLU A 56 -3.39 -2.42 -7.59
N ILE A 57 -2.52 -1.89 -6.72
CA ILE A 57 -1.66 -2.68 -5.84
C ILE A 57 -2.49 -3.65 -5.00
N SER A 58 -3.62 -3.18 -4.46
CA SER A 58 -4.52 -3.99 -3.65
C SER A 58 -5.10 -5.16 -4.43
N LYS A 59 -5.56 -4.95 -5.66
CA LYS A 59 -6.11 -5.99 -6.52
C LYS A 59 -5.06 -7.04 -6.86
N LYS A 60 -3.86 -6.62 -7.25
CA LYS A 60 -2.75 -7.53 -7.59
C LYS A 60 -2.41 -8.45 -6.41
N LEU A 61 -2.32 -7.87 -5.21
CA LEU A 61 -1.99 -8.62 -4.01
C LEU A 61 -3.15 -9.45 -3.46
N LYS A 62 -4.38 -8.91 -3.46
CA LYS A 62 -5.59 -9.66 -3.06
C LYS A 62 -5.82 -10.85 -3.99
N TYR A 63 -5.53 -10.71 -5.29
CA TYR A 63 -5.56 -11.82 -6.24
C TYR A 63 -4.56 -12.93 -5.88
N ARG A 64 -3.33 -12.59 -5.49
CA ARG A 64 -2.31 -13.57 -5.09
C ARG A 64 -2.59 -14.18 -3.70
N LEU A 65 -2.98 -13.35 -2.74
CA LEU A 65 -3.14 -13.73 -1.34
C LEU A 65 -4.50 -14.38 -1.07
N ASN A 66 -5.50 -14.11 -1.90
CA ASN A 66 -6.89 -14.50 -1.75
C ASN A 66 -7.44 -14.23 -0.33
N SER A 67 -6.99 -13.12 0.27
CA SER A 67 -7.30 -12.74 1.64
C SER A 67 -7.13 -11.23 1.78
N ASN A 68 -7.76 -10.65 2.80
CA ASN A 68 -7.40 -9.33 3.27
C ASN A 68 -5.98 -9.36 3.81
N PHE A 69 -5.30 -8.21 3.74
CA PHE A 69 -3.89 -8.14 4.09
C PHE A 69 -3.49 -6.75 4.55
N GLN A 70 -2.37 -6.69 5.24
CA GLN A 70 -1.76 -5.48 5.74
C GLN A 70 -0.29 -5.46 5.34
N MET A 71 0.12 -4.36 4.73
CA MET A 71 1.51 -4.02 4.53
C MET A 71 2.02 -3.32 5.78
N ASN A 72 3.10 -3.81 6.35
CA ASN A 72 3.82 -3.17 7.43
C ASN A 72 5.13 -2.64 6.88
N PHE A 73 5.36 -1.34 6.96
CA PHE A 73 6.59 -0.71 6.52
C PHE A 73 7.58 -0.62 7.68
N THR A 74 8.85 -0.79 7.37
CA THR A 74 9.97 -0.67 8.32
C THR A 74 10.97 0.38 7.84
N SER A 75 11.86 0.82 8.73
CA SER A 75 12.69 2.03 8.57
C SER A 75 13.65 2.09 7.37
N SER A 76 13.75 1.04 6.54
CA SER A 76 14.65 0.99 5.37
C SER A 76 13.94 0.70 4.05
N PHE A 77 12.65 1.06 3.94
CA PHE A 77 11.80 0.68 2.80
C PHE A 77 11.77 -0.84 2.58
N ASN A 78 11.76 -1.59 3.67
CA ASN A 78 11.32 -2.98 3.66
C ASN A 78 9.88 -2.99 4.14
N PHE A 79 9.04 -3.78 3.48
CA PHE A 79 7.67 -3.99 3.91
C PHE A 79 7.30 -5.46 3.91
N ASP A 80 6.56 -5.84 4.93
CA ASP A 80 6.03 -7.19 5.09
C ASP A 80 4.54 -7.19 4.79
N VAL A 81 4.10 -8.17 4.01
CA VAL A 81 2.68 -8.35 3.69
C VAL A 81 2.13 -9.48 4.55
N VAL A 82 1.27 -9.13 5.50
CA VAL A 82 0.67 -10.06 6.45
C VAL A 82 -0.80 -10.22 6.11
N ARG A 83 -1.29 -11.47 6.04
CA ARG A 83 -2.72 -11.74 5.84
C ARG A 83 -3.50 -11.39 7.10
N VAL A 84 -4.67 -10.79 6.93
CA VAL A 84 -5.58 -10.34 8.00
C VAL A 84 -6.96 -10.94 7.79
#